data_AF-A0A845DKE7-F1
#
_entry.id   AF-A0A845DKE7-F1
#
_cell.length_a   1.000
_cell.length_b   1.000
_cell.length_c   1.000
_cell.angle_alpha   90.00
_cell.angle_beta   90.00
_cell.angle_gamma   90.00
#
_symmetry.space_group_name_H-M   'P 1'
#
loop_
_entity.id
_entity.type
_entity.pdbx_description
1 polymer ?
#
loop_
_entity_poly.entity_id
_entity_poly.type
_entity_poly.pdbx_seq_one_letter_code
_entity_poly.pdbx_strand_id
1 'polypeptide(L)' 'MAWGASAARQEGRLQAHAPLKELCERPRAVFIAGFVGNPPKKLFDARLTREEDRYLVGRQGLEIELPWERGSRAAA' A
#
# COMPACT_ATOMS: atom_id res chain seq x y z
N MET A 1 -17.99 21.43 -5.22
CA MET A 1 -18.20 20.30 -6.16
C MET A 1 -17.83 19.02 -5.45
N ALA A 2 -18.81 18.22 -5.04
CA ALA A 2 -18.58 16.92 -4.41
C ALA A 2 -18.25 15.90 -5.51
N TRP A 3 -16.99 15.49 -5.61
CA TRP A 3 -16.64 14.32 -6.40
C TRP A 3 -17.33 13.12 -5.75
N GLY A 4 -18.19 12.42 -6.51
CA GLY A 4 -18.91 11.25 -6.03
C GLY A 4 -17.95 10.18 -5.52
N ALA A 5 -18.38 9.44 -4.50
CA ALA A 5 -17.63 8.30 -4.01
C ALA A 5 -17.46 7.27 -5.14
N SER A 6 -16.24 6.73 -5.29
CA SER A 6 -15.90 5.70 -6.26
C SER A 6 -15.87 4.35 -5.56
N ALA A 7 -16.35 3.31 -6.24
CA ALA A 7 -16.33 1.94 -5.73
C ALA A 7 -15.30 1.10 -6.49
N ALA A 8 -14.40 0.43 -5.78
CA ALA A 8 -13.49 -0.57 -6.34
C ALA A 8 -13.99 -1.98 -6.00
N ARG A 9 -14.08 -2.85 -7.01
CA ARG A 9 -14.52 -4.24 -6.86
C ARG A 9 -13.49 -5.20 -7.46
N GLN A 10 -13.29 -6.34 -6.80
CA GLN A 10 -12.47 -7.45 -7.27
C GLN A 10 -13.26 -8.74 -7.03
N GLU A 11 -13.41 -9.57 -8.06
CA GLU A 11 -14.11 -10.87 -8.00
C GLU A 11 -15.53 -10.78 -7.40
N GLY A 12 -16.29 -9.76 -7.80
CA GLY A 12 -17.66 -9.55 -7.31
C GLY A 12 -17.76 -9.01 -5.87
N ARG A 13 -16.64 -8.83 -5.16
CA ARG A 13 -16.60 -8.28 -3.79
C ARG A 13 -16.18 -6.81 -3.79
N LEU A 14 -16.81 -6.00 -2.93
CA LEU A 14 -16.44 -4.60 -2.71
C LEU A 14 -15.13 -4.52 -1.92
N GLN A 15 -14.14 -3.85 -2.49
CA GLN A 15 -12.82 -3.66 -1.89
C GLN A 15 -12.69 -2.28 -1.23
N ALA A 16 -13.31 -1.24 -1.82
CA ALA A 16 -13.40 0.09 -1.23
C ALA A 16 -14.56 0.89 -1.82
N HIS A 17 -15.08 1.83 -1.02
CA HIS A 17 -16.01 2.87 -1.45
C HIS A 17 -15.56 4.20 -0.83
N ALA A 18 -14.87 5.04 -1.62
CA ALA A 18 -14.21 6.25 -1.13
C ALA A 18 -14.01 7.28 -2.27
N PRO A 19 -13.74 8.56 -1.98
CA PRO A 19 -13.36 9.54 -2.99
C PRO A 19 -12.12 9.09 -3.79
N LEU A 20 -12.04 9.46 -5.08
CA LEU A 20 -10.92 9.04 -5.94
C LEU A 20 -9.55 9.42 -5.36
N LYS A 21 -9.44 10.62 -4.75
CA LYS A 21 -8.21 11.08 -4.09
C LYS A 21 -7.76 10.10 -3.01
N GLU A 22 -8.68 9.58 -2.19
CA GLU A 22 -8.36 8.61 -1.15
C GLU A 22 -7.90 7.28 -1.75
N LEU A 23 -8.56 6.81 -2.82
CA LEU A 23 -8.16 5.59 -3.53
C LEU A 23 -6.74 5.72 -4.14
N CYS A 24 -6.39 6.88 -4.69
CA CYS A 24 -5.07 7.15 -5.25
C CYS A 24 -3.97 7.30 -4.18
N GLU A 25 -4.26 8.01 -3.09
CA GLU A 25 -3.24 8.39 -2.09
C GLU A 25 -3.08 7.35 -0.99
N ARG A 26 -4.16 6.72 -0.55
CA ARG A 26 -4.20 5.80 0.60
C ARG A 26 -5.01 4.54 0.25
N PRO A 27 -4.59 3.75 -0.76
CA PRO A 27 -5.30 2.54 -1.16
C PRO A 27 -5.36 1.55 0.01
N ARG A 28 -6.55 1.04 0.31
CA ARG A 28 -6.78 0.07 1.40
C ARG A 28 -6.51 -1.37 1.01
N ALA A 29 -6.30 -1.64 -0.28
CA ALA A 29 -5.99 -2.95 -0.82
C ALA A 29 -4.92 -2.85 -1.91
N VAL A 30 -4.06 -3.86 -2.01
CA VAL A 30 -2.98 -3.94 -3.02
C VAL A 30 -3.53 -3.88 -4.45
N PHE A 31 -4.66 -4.55 -4.69
CA PHE A 31 -5.39 -4.47 -5.97
C PHE A 31 -5.69 -3.03 -6.37
N ILE A 32 -6.18 -2.20 -5.44
CA ILE A 32 -6.52 -0.79 -5.70
C ILE A 32 -5.25 0.00 -6.03
N ALA A 33 -4.15 -0.22 -5.30
CA ALA A 33 -2.87 0.45 -5.54
C ALA A 33 -2.30 0.16 -6.95
N GLY A 34 -2.47 -1.07 -7.44
CA GLY A 34 -2.02 -1.49 -8.77
C GLY A 34 -2.97 -1.14 -9.91
N PHE A 35 -4.22 -0.77 -9.62
CA PHE A 35 -5.24 -0.45 -10.63
C PHE A 35 -5.49 1.06 -10.78
N VAL A 36 -5.42 1.82 -9.67
CA VAL A 36 -5.80 3.23 -9.64
C VAL A 36 -4.57 4.13 -9.82
N GLY A 37 -4.70 5.13 -10.70
CA GLY A 37 -3.64 6.07 -11.08
C GLY A 37 -3.03 5.73 -12.44
N ASN A 38 -2.53 6.74 -13.16
CA ASN A 38 -1.85 6.55 -14.45
C ASN A 38 -0.52 7.34 -14.47
N PRO A 39 0.64 6.67 -14.42
CA PRO A 39 0.81 5.22 -14.27
C PRO A 39 0.39 4.71 -12.87
N PRO A 40 -0.02 3.44 -12.72
CA PRO A 40 -0.33 2.86 -11.41
C PRO A 40 0.86 2.83 -10.45
N LYS A 41 0.63 2.65 -9.15
CA LYS A 41 1.73 2.54 -8.18
C LYS A 41 2.59 1.31 -8.48
N LYS A 42 3.90 1.47 -8.39
CA LYS A 42 4.83 0.34 -8.49
C LYS A 42 4.72 -0.51 -7.23
N LEU A 43 4.44 -1.80 -7.41
CA LEU A 43 4.41 -2.80 -6.35
C LEU A 43 5.65 -3.69 -6.48
N PHE A 44 6.26 -4.02 -5.35
CA PHE A 44 7.46 -4.85 -5.31
C PHE A 44 7.36 -5.80 -4.13
N ASP A 45 7.79 -7.03 -4.35
CA ASP A 45 8.06 -7.95 -3.25
C ASP A 45 9.32 -7.50 -2.52
N ALA A 46 9.26 -7.56 -1.19
CA ALA A 46 10.37 -7.22 -0.33
C ALA A 46 10.30 -8.06 0.95
N ARG A 47 11.44 -8.24 1.60
CA ARG A 47 11.56 -8.94 2.87
C ARG A 47 11.69 -7.93 3.99
N LEU A 48 10.87 -8.09 5.03
CA LEU A 48 11.03 -7.38 6.29
C LEU A 48 12.02 -8.17 7.16
N THR A 49 13.07 -7.52 7.64
CA THR A 49 13.99 -8.03 8.66
C THR A 49 13.95 -7.13 9.89
N ARG A 50 14.10 -7.73 11.07
CA ARG A 50 14.21 -7.00 12.33
C ARG A 50 15.62 -7.20 12.87
N GLU A 51 16.29 -6.09 13.14
CA GLU A 51 17.61 -6.06 13.75
C GLU A 51 17.50 -5.24 15.02
N GLU A 52 17.57 -5.90 16.17
CA GLU A 52 17.42 -5.30 17.51
C GLU A 52 16.21 -4.33 17.60
N ASP A 53 16.48 -3.03 17.41
CA ASP A 53 15.55 -1.90 17.55
C ASP A 53 15.14 -1.25 16.21
N ARG A 54 15.44 -1.90 15.08
CA ARG A 54 15.16 -1.37 13.74
C ARG A 54 14.44 -2.41 12.87
N TYR A 55 13.70 -1.89 11.90
CA TYR A 55 13.07 -2.68 10.86
C TYR A 55 13.66 -2.27 9.52
N LEU A 56 14.17 -3.24 8.76
CA LEU A 56 14.69 -3.04 7.42
C LEU A 56 13.76 -3.73 6.43
N VAL A 57 13.52 -3.09 5.28
CA VAL A 57 12.84 -3.71 4.15
C VAL A 57 13.84 -3.81 3.00
N GLY A 58 14.12 -5.03 2.58
CA GLY A 58 15.13 -5.35 1.58
C GLY A 58 14.57 -6.08 0.36
N ARG A 59 15.15 -5.78 -0.80
CA ARG A 59 15.11 -6.58 -2.04
C ARG A 59 16.49 -6.52 -2.68
N GLN A 60 16.77 -7.37 -3.68
CA GLN A 60 18.07 -7.35 -4.34
C GLN A 60 18.48 -5.93 -4.78
N GLY A 61 19.60 -5.45 -4.22
CA GLY A 61 20.17 -4.14 -4.51
C GLY A 61 19.50 -2.93 -3.85
N LEU A 62 18.52 -3.13 -2.96
CA LEU A 62 17.86 -2.03 -2.24
C LEU A 62 17.46 -2.46 -0.83
N GLU A 63 17.93 -1.72 0.16
CA GLU A 63 17.56 -1.86 1.56
C GLU A 63 17.16 -0.50 2.12
N ILE A 64 16.05 -0.46 2.86
CA ILE A 64 15.48 0.77 3.41
C ILE A 64 15.10 0.53 4.86
N GLU A 65 15.58 1.39 5.75
CA GLU A 65 15.14 1.42 7.14
C GLU A 65 13.71 2.01 7.22
N LEU A 66 12.82 1.29 7.91
CA LEU A 66 11.47 1.73 8.18
C LEU A 66 11.38 2.45 9.53
N PRO A 67 10.57 3.53 9.60
CA PRO A 67 10.14 4.08 10.89
C PRO A 67 9.51 2.99 11.76
N TRP A 68 9.80 3.02 13.06
CA TRP A 68 9.37 2.00 14.01
C TRP A 68 7.87 1.70 13.95
N GLU A 69 7.02 2.73 13.86
CA GLU A 69 5.56 2.56 13.83
C GLU A 69 5.07 1.82 12.57
N ARG A 70 5.81 1.91 11.46
CA ARG A 70 5.48 1.21 10.21
C ARG A 70 6.02 -0.20 10.22
N GLY A 71 7.26 -0.39 10.68
CA GLY A 71 7.89 -1.70 10.80
C GLY A 71 7.17 -2.61 11.78
N SER A 72 6.84 -2.11 12.97
CA SER A 72 6.10 -2.87 14.00
C SER A 72 4.72 -3.34 13.53
N ARG A 73 3.98 -2.50 12.80
CA ARG A 73 2.68 -2.88 12.21
C ARG A 73 2.80 -3.93 11.11
N ALA A 74 3.89 -3.94 10.36
CA ALA A 74 4.11 -4.90 9.29
C ALA A 74 4.60 -6.26 9.80
N ALA A 75 5.19 -6.30 11.00
CA ALA A 75 5.66 -7.52 11.66
C ALA A 75 4.61 -8.21 12.55
N ALA A 76 3.48 -7.54 12.81
CA ALA A 76 2.37 -8.05 13.62
C ALA A 76 1.36 -8.84 12.77
#